data_AF-A0A7C7CME3-F1
#
_entry.id   AF-A0A7C7CME3-F1
#
_cell.length_a   1.000
_cell.length_b   1.000
_cell.length_c   1.000
_cell.angle_alpha   90.00
_cell.angle_beta   90.00
_cell.angle_gamma   90.00
#
_symmetry.space_group_name_H-M   'P 1'
#
loop_
_entity.id
_entity.type
_entity.pdbx_description
1 polymer ?
#
loop_
_entity_poly.entity_id
_entity_poly.type
_entity_poly.pdbx_seq_one_letter_code
_entity_poly.pdbx_strand_id
1 'polypeptide(L)'
;MKKFLIIVFIMSLVLGQIPSKYGNSVMEHRAKMDALMDVTDRKYADHNGNRVLCRIYNYGMIGDLSNNVSGVYPFGTSHSYFYEFTPIIAASVIDENGYRVHIVSDGTKGLTDNSPEGYQWGFEP
;
A
#
# COMPACT_ATOMS: atom_id res chain seq x y z
N MET A 1 37.70 -46.05 -2.72
CA MET A 1 36.21 -45.94 -2.76
C MET A 1 35.66 -44.87 -1.82
N LYS A 2 35.98 -44.86 -0.51
CA LYS A 2 35.48 -43.83 0.44
C LYS A 2 35.77 -42.37 0.03
N LYS A 3 36.98 -42.07 -0.47
CA LYS A 3 37.36 -40.72 -0.92
C LYS A 3 36.55 -40.22 -2.13
N PHE A 4 36.15 -41.13 -3.03
CA PHE A 4 35.34 -40.80 -4.20
C PHE A 4 33.89 -40.45 -3.80
N LEU A 5 33.35 -41.18 -2.83
CA LEU A 5 31.99 -40.93 -2.31
C LEU A 5 31.88 -39.56 -1.63
N ILE A 6 32.93 -39.14 -0.92
CA ILE A 6 33.02 -37.81 -0.28
C ILE A 6 33.04 -36.71 -1.34
N ILE A 7 33.79 -36.89 -2.43
CA ILE A 7 33.85 -35.92 -3.53
C ILE A 7 32.48 -35.76 -4.21
N VAL A 8 31.79 -36.87 -4.47
CA VAL A 8 30.44 -36.86 -5.05
C VAL A 8 29.44 -36.17 -4.12
N PHE A 9 29.52 -36.43 -2.81
CA PHE A 9 28.66 -35.77 -1.82
C PHE A 9 28.89 -34.25 -1.77
N ILE A 10 30.16 -33.81 -1.73
CA ILE A 10 30.50 -32.38 -1.74
C ILE A 10 30.05 -31.71 -3.05
N MET A 11 30.21 -32.38 -4.19
CA MET A 11 29.74 -31.85 -5.48
C MET A 11 28.22 -31.69 -5.55
N SER A 12 27.46 -32.62 -4.96
CA SER A 12 26.00 -32.50 -4.90
C SER A 12 25.52 -31.34 -4.01
N LEU A 13 26.24 -31.05 -2.93
CA LEU A 13 25.97 -29.90 -2.05
C LEU A 13 26.27 -28.57 -2.74
N VAL A 14 27.37 -28.49 -3.50
CA VAL A 14 27.77 -27.26 -4.21
C VAL A 14 26.88 -26.99 -5.43
N LEU A 15 26.45 -28.03 -6.16
CA LEU A 15 25.58 -27.89 -7.34
C LEU A 15 24.09 -27.73 -6.98
N GLY A 16 23.66 -28.22 -5.81
CA GLY A 16 22.28 -28.09 -5.32
C GLY A 16 21.90 -26.71 -4.78
N GLN A 17 22.88 -25.79 -4.66
CA GLN A 17 22.69 -24.43 -4.14
C GLN A 17 22.53 -23.36 -5.21
N ILE A 18 22.30 -23.72 -6.48
CA ILE A 18 22.00 -22.72 -7.52
C ILE A 18 20.50 -22.37 -7.39
N PRO A 19 20.12 -21.22 -6.78
CA PRO A 19 18.73 -20.81 -6.77
C PRO A 19 18.26 -20.67 -8.22
N SER A 20 17.11 -21.27 -8.55
CA SER A 20 16.57 -21.15 -9.91
C SER A 20 16.41 -19.66 -10.25
N LYS A 21 16.87 -19.25 -11.44
CA LYS A 21 16.72 -17.88 -11.95
C LYS A 21 15.27 -17.37 -11.85
N TYR A 22 14.32 -18.30 -11.91
CA TYR A 22 12.89 -18.07 -11.73
C TYR A 22 12.52 -17.72 -10.27
N GLY A 23 13.03 -18.46 -9.29
CA GLY A 23 12.78 -18.18 -7.86
C GLY A 23 13.26 -16.79 -7.43
N ASN A 24 14.45 -16.37 -7.89
CA ASN A 24 14.95 -15.03 -7.60
C ASN A 24 14.09 -13.93 -8.25
N SER A 25 13.61 -14.14 -9.48
CA SER A 25 12.74 -13.17 -10.16
C SER A 25 11.37 -13.01 -9.47
N VAL A 26 10.80 -14.09 -8.93
CA VAL A 26 9.53 -14.06 -8.19
C VAL A 26 9.71 -13.34 -6.85
N MET A 27 10.81 -13.59 -6.13
CA MET A 27 11.11 -12.88 -4.89
C MET A 27 11.41 -11.40 -5.11
N GLU A 28 12.16 -11.06 -6.16
CA GLU A 28 12.45 -9.66 -6.50
C GLU A 28 11.19 -8.92 -6.96
N HIS A 29 10.31 -9.59 -7.72
CA HIS A 29 9.02 -9.04 -8.10
C HIS A 29 8.10 -8.85 -6.88
N ARG A 30 8.06 -9.81 -5.96
CA ARG A 30 7.34 -9.68 -4.68
C ARG A 30 7.88 -8.50 -3.85
N ALA A 31 9.19 -8.41 -3.65
CA ALA A 31 9.79 -7.30 -2.92
C ALA A 31 9.51 -5.93 -3.58
N LYS A 32 9.48 -5.86 -4.92
CA LYS A 32 9.04 -4.66 -5.65
C LYS A 32 7.55 -4.38 -5.45
N MET A 33 6.69 -5.40 -5.46
CA MET A 33 5.25 -5.23 -5.19
C MET A 33 5.00 -4.80 -3.75
N ASP A 34 5.69 -5.40 -2.77
CA ASP A 34 5.62 -5.03 -1.36
C ASP A 34 6.08 -3.59 -1.15
N ALA A 35 7.15 -3.15 -1.84
CA ALA A 35 7.58 -1.76 -1.84
C ALA A 35 6.59 -0.81 -2.55
N LEU A 36 5.88 -1.28 -3.60
CA LEU A 36 4.88 -0.49 -4.33
C LEU A 36 3.53 -0.38 -3.59
N MET A 37 3.29 -1.29 -2.64
CA MET A 37 2.10 -1.37 -1.79
C MET A 37 2.39 -0.97 -0.34
N ASP A 38 3.60 -0.48 -0.05
CA ASP A 38 3.94 0.02 1.28
C ASP A 38 3.23 1.35 1.56
N VAL A 39 2.80 1.56 2.80
CA VAL A 39 2.13 2.80 3.25
C VAL A 39 2.99 4.05 2.99
N THR A 40 4.31 3.87 2.85
CA THR A 40 5.22 4.97 2.51
C THR A 40 5.26 5.29 1.00
N ASP A 41 4.85 4.38 0.11
CA ASP A 41 4.78 4.60 -1.34
C ASP A 41 3.41 5.14 -1.79
N ARG A 42 3.10 6.35 -1.31
CA ARG A 42 1.85 7.05 -1.60
C ARG A 42 1.83 7.61 -3.01
N LYS A 43 0.78 7.27 -3.76
CA LYS A 43 0.56 7.67 -5.15
C LYS A 43 -0.77 8.40 -5.31
N TYR A 44 -0.91 9.09 -6.44
CA TYR A 44 -2.15 9.78 -6.80
C TYR A 44 -2.47 9.63 -8.29
N ALA A 45 -3.74 9.83 -8.63
CA ALA A 45 -4.26 9.96 -9.97
C ALA A 45 -5.16 11.20 -10.06
N ASP A 46 -5.14 11.86 -11.21
CA ASP A 46 -5.95 13.03 -11.48
C ASP A 46 -7.10 12.67 -12.43
N HIS A 47 -8.32 13.05 -12.05
CA HIS A 47 -9.52 12.97 -12.89
C HIS A 47 -10.05 14.39 -13.14
N ASN A 48 -10.47 14.71 -14.36
CA ASN A 48 -10.88 16.08 -14.74
C ASN A 48 -12.27 16.18 -15.38
N GLY A 49 -13.14 15.21 -15.09
CA GLY A 49 -14.52 15.20 -15.59
C GLY A 49 -15.28 16.48 -15.24
N ASN A 50 -16.19 16.91 -16.12
CA ASN A 50 -17.00 18.12 -15.95
C ASN A 50 -16.19 19.41 -15.64
N ARG A 51 -14.95 19.50 -16.14
CA ARG A 51 -14.02 20.61 -15.88
C ARG A 51 -13.63 20.76 -14.40
N VAL A 52 -13.77 19.73 -13.59
CA VAL A 52 -13.34 19.70 -12.19
C VAL A 52 -12.14 18.77 -12.06
N LEU A 53 -10.97 19.29 -11.70
CA LEU A 53 -9.81 18.47 -11.36
C LEU A 53 -9.98 17.91 -9.96
N CYS A 54 -10.00 16.59 -9.87
CA CYS A 54 -10.09 15.83 -8.64
C CYS A 54 -8.86 14.92 -8.56
N ARG A 55 -8.06 15.10 -7.51
CA ARG A 55 -6.92 14.23 -7.21
C ARG A 55 -7.36 13.15 -6.22
N ILE A 56 -7.11 11.91 -6.59
CA ILE A 56 -7.45 10.72 -5.80
C ILE A 56 -6.15 10.01 -5.44
N TYR A 57 -6.04 9.59 -4.19
CA TYR A 57 -4.85 8.91 -3.66
C TYR A 57 -5.10 7.41 -3.48
N ASN A 58 -4.04 6.61 -3.59
CA ASN A 58 -4.11 5.15 -3.38
C ASN A 58 -4.38 4.75 -1.91
N TYR A 59 -4.32 5.69 -0.97
CA TYR A 59 -4.69 5.48 0.43
C TYR A 59 -6.08 6.06 0.75
N GLY A 60 -6.96 6.18 -0.25
CA GLY A 60 -8.37 6.55 -0.07
C GLY A 60 -8.67 8.04 0.07
N MET A 61 -7.65 8.89 0.17
CA MET A 61 -7.83 10.34 0.23
C MET A 61 -8.29 10.91 -1.13
N ILE A 62 -9.18 11.89 -1.09
CA ILE A 62 -9.65 12.66 -2.24
C ILE A 62 -9.41 14.14 -1.92
N GLY A 63 -8.43 14.69 -2.61
CA GLY A 63 -7.91 16.03 -2.40
C GLY A 63 -7.07 16.19 -1.12
N ASP A 64 -6.11 17.10 -1.16
CA ASP A 64 -5.11 17.32 -0.11
C ASP A 64 -4.74 18.80 -0.02
N LEU A 65 -4.79 19.35 1.20
CA LEU A 65 -4.50 20.75 1.48
C LEU A 65 -3.08 21.16 1.07
N SER A 66 -2.14 20.21 1.05
CA SER A 66 -0.75 20.48 0.72
C SER A 66 -0.50 20.74 -0.78
N ASN A 67 -1.52 20.62 -1.64
CA ASN A 67 -1.38 20.92 -3.06
C ASN A 67 -2.54 21.74 -3.65
N ASN A 68 -2.19 22.74 -4.46
CA ASN A 68 -3.17 23.61 -5.14
C ASN A 68 -3.86 22.93 -6.35
N VAL A 69 -3.85 21.60 -6.41
CA VAL A 69 -4.33 20.82 -7.56
C VAL A 69 -5.43 19.82 -7.18
N SER A 70 -5.95 19.93 -5.97
CA SER A 70 -7.07 19.13 -5.48
C SER A 70 -8.38 19.90 -5.58
N GLY A 71 -9.37 19.39 -6.30
CA GLY A 71 -10.69 20.01 -6.36
C GLY A 71 -10.73 21.37 -7.08
N VAL A 72 -10.01 21.49 -8.20
CA VAL A 72 -9.92 22.75 -8.96
C VAL A 72 -11.08 22.88 -9.95
N TYR A 73 -11.79 24.00 -9.88
CA TYR A 73 -12.84 24.35 -10.85
C TYR A 73 -12.80 25.84 -11.22
N PRO A 74 -12.95 26.22 -12.49
CA PRO A 74 -12.73 25.39 -13.67
C PRO A 74 -11.29 24.83 -13.71
N PHE A 75 -11.11 23.65 -14.29
CA PHE A 75 -9.78 23.08 -14.48
C PHE A 75 -8.83 24.09 -15.16
N GLY A 76 -7.64 24.27 -14.58
CA GLY A 76 -6.63 25.23 -15.03
C GLY A 76 -6.61 26.57 -14.28
N THR A 77 -7.53 26.84 -13.36
CA THR A 77 -7.54 28.09 -12.57
C THR A 77 -6.64 28.09 -11.34
N SER A 78 -6.03 26.94 -11.01
CA SER A 78 -5.20 26.75 -9.80
C SER A 78 -5.90 27.12 -8.48
N HIS A 79 -7.24 27.18 -8.48
CA HIS A 79 -8.04 27.46 -7.30
C HIS A 79 -8.75 26.20 -6.83
N SER A 80 -8.30 25.65 -5.70
CA SER A 80 -8.90 24.50 -5.04
C SER A 80 -10.15 24.92 -4.26
N TYR A 81 -11.25 24.16 -4.42
CA TYR A 81 -12.50 24.37 -3.69
C TYR A 81 -12.75 23.33 -2.61
N PHE A 82 -11.95 22.26 -2.57
CA PHE A 82 -12.17 21.16 -1.66
C PHE A 82 -10.85 20.41 -1.40
N TYR A 83 -10.70 19.91 -0.19
CA TYR A 83 -9.61 19.01 0.23
C TYR A 83 -10.10 18.12 1.38
N GLU A 84 -9.38 17.02 1.63
CA GLU A 84 -9.57 16.10 2.78
C GLU A 84 -10.89 15.31 2.82
N PHE A 85 -11.30 14.73 1.69
CA PHE A 85 -12.39 13.74 1.71
C PHE A 85 -11.80 12.34 1.81
N THR A 86 -12.33 11.52 2.72
CA THR A 86 -11.94 10.12 2.85
C THR A 86 -13.18 9.24 3.01
N PRO A 87 -13.15 7.99 2.49
CA PRO A 87 -14.22 7.05 2.75
C PRO A 87 -14.20 6.65 4.23
N ILE A 88 -15.39 6.52 4.81
CA ILE A 88 -15.57 5.86 6.11
C ILE A 88 -16.02 4.44 5.83
N ILE A 89 -15.25 3.47 6.32
CA ILE A 89 -15.59 2.05 6.24
C ILE A 89 -16.04 1.59 7.62
N ALA A 90 -17.21 0.98 7.70
CA ALA A 90 -17.77 0.48 8.94
C ALA A 90 -18.26 -0.96 8.80
N ALA A 91 -18.04 -1.76 9.84
CA ALA A 91 -18.52 -3.13 9.95
C ALA A 91 -19.19 -3.35 11.31
N SER A 92 -20.22 -4.21 11.34
CA SER A 92 -20.82 -4.72 12.57
C SER A 92 -20.59 -6.21 12.64
N VAL A 93 -19.82 -6.67 13.63
CA VAL A 93 -19.44 -8.06 13.80
C VAL A 93 -19.82 -8.56 15.19
N ILE A 94 -19.88 -9.88 15.35
CA ILE A 94 -20.01 -10.52 16.66
C ILE A 94 -18.60 -10.90 17.12
N ASP A 95 -18.20 -10.46 18.30
CA ASP A 95 -16.90 -10.79 18.88
C ASP A 95 -16.87 -12.21 19.46
N GLU A 96 -15.70 -12.63 19.97
CA GLU A 96 -15.50 -13.96 20.58
C GLU A 96 -16.36 -14.21 21.83
N ASN A 97 -16.88 -13.15 22.46
CA ASN A 97 -17.73 -13.20 23.64
C ASN A 97 -19.23 -13.13 23.30
N GLY A 98 -19.57 -13.07 22.00
CA GLY A 98 -20.95 -12.98 21.53
C GLY A 98 -21.53 -11.56 21.52
N TYR A 99 -20.73 -10.52 21.79
CA TYR A 99 -21.20 -9.14 21.74
C TYR A 99 -21.16 -8.57 20.33
N ARG A 100 -22.14 -7.73 20.00
CA ARG A 100 -22.11 -6.94 18.77
C ARG A 100 -21.15 -5.77 18.95
N VAL A 101 -20.14 -5.70 18.10
CA VAL A 101 -19.17 -4.60 18.06
C VAL A 101 -19.23 -3.89 16.71
N HIS A 102 -18.89 -2.61 16.72
CA HIS A 102 -18.84 -1.75 15.54
C HIS A 102 -17.40 -1.31 15.31
N ILE A 103 -16.85 -1.67 14.15
CA ILE A 103 -15.51 -1.28 13.73
C ILE A 103 -15.70 -0.16 12.70
N VAL A 104 -15.07 0.98 12.93
CA VAL A 104 -15.11 2.14 12.02
C VAL A 104 -13.67 2.55 11.73
N SER A 105 -13.37 2.78 10.46
CA SER A 105 -12.06 3.24 10.00
C SER A 105 -12.22 4.28 8.90
N ASP A 106 -11.41 5.33 8.96
CA ASP A 106 -11.27 6.35 7.93
C ASP A 106 -9.84 6.37 7.38
N GLY A 107 -9.64 7.05 6.25
CA GLY A 107 -8.36 7.13 5.54
C GLY A 107 -7.64 8.48 5.67
N THR A 108 -7.97 9.31 6.66
CA THR A 108 -7.54 10.72 6.67
C THR A 108 -6.10 10.89 7.08
N LYS A 109 -5.25 11.36 6.16
CA LYS A 109 -3.84 11.63 6.44
C LYS A 109 -3.66 12.74 7.48
N GLY A 110 -2.81 12.52 8.47
CA GLY A 110 -2.44 13.50 9.49
C GLY A 110 -3.41 13.65 10.66
N LEU A 111 -4.53 12.90 10.68
CA LEU A 111 -5.56 12.97 11.72
C LEU A 111 -5.78 11.65 12.47
N THR A 112 -4.91 10.66 12.29
CA THR A 112 -4.98 9.37 13.00
C THR A 112 -3.66 9.03 13.66
N ASP A 113 -3.69 8.04 14.56
CA ASP A 113 -2.53 7.58 15.30
C ASP A 113 -1.50 6.89 14.38
N ASN A 114 -0.24 6.94 14.79
CA ASN A 114 0.83 6.17 14.15
C ASN A 114 0.98 4.80 14.81
N SER A 115 1.25 3.80 13.98
CA SER A 115 1.75 2.50 14.40
C SER A 115 3.09 2.61 15.16
N PRO A 116 3.46 1.61 15.96
CA PRO A 116 4.80 1.49 16.53
C PRO A 116 5.92 1.52 15.48
N GLU A 117 5.63 1.09 14.25
CA GLU A 117 6.56 1.10 13.12
C GLU A 117 6.68 2.46 12.42
N GLY A 118 5.89 3.46 12.84
CA GLY A 118 5.99 4.86 12.39
C GLY A 118 5.14 5.23 11.17
N TYR A 119 4.29 4.32 10.70
CA TYR A 119 3.31 4.61 9.65
C TYR A 119 1.91 4.88 10.24
N GLN A 120 1.12 5.71 9.56
CA GLN A 120 -0.19 6.12 10.04
C GLN A 120 -1.23 4.99 9.93
N TRP A 121 -2.02 4.74 10.98
CA TRP A 121 -3.12 3.77 10.96
C TRP A 121 -4.36 4.33 10.27
N GLY A 122 -5.05 3.51 9.50
CA GLY A 122 -6.28 3.93 8.82
C GLY A 122 -6.68 2.95 7.75
N PHE A 123 -7.83 3.20 7.13
CA PHE A 123 -8.25 2.47 5.96
C PHE A 123 -7.47 2.95 4.74
N GLU A 124 -6.76 2.03 4.09
CA GLU A 124 -6.15 2.23 2.76
C GLU A 124 -6.74 1.17 1.80
N PRO A 125 -7.39 1.56 0.69
CA PRO A 125 -8.09 0.65 -0.23
C PRO A 125 -7.16 -0.17 -1.14
#